data_AF-A0AAC9B963-F1
#
_entry.id   AF-A0AAC9B963-F1
#
_cell.length_a   1.000
_cell.length_b   1.000
_cell.length_c   1.000
_cell.angle_alpha   90.00
_cell.angle_beta   90.00
_cell.angle_gamma   90.00
#
_symmetry.space_group_name_H-M   'P 1'
#
loop_
_entity.id
_entity.type
_entity.pdbx_description
1 polymer ?
#
loop_
_entity_poly.entity_id
_entity_poly.type
_entity_poly.pdbx_seq_one_letter_code
_entity_poly.pdbx_strand_id
1 'polypeptide(L)'
;MGYLFAPSLEGPLTDNELQAFNEAVVRAYEKSLITIAQLAMALSVSHTGRRSIQISQLRVVDILCGENEKGEPFYVLNVPRAKQRNSFFRERFKPYAMTLELWAVLSAQAKNAVALVENRLGIELQEADRQQIPLFPDLDVLATIQSPYEFRQLIATDKLHIAASVITKTFHLIVEESDIRSERTGDLLNINARRFRYTTGTRAAREGFGELVIAELLDHSDTQNAGVYVKNIPEHVKKLDEAVGLQLAPYAQAFVGVLVDSERDARRGNDPTSRIRTEMGQGVGTCGEHGFCGANVPIPCYTCMHFQPWLNGPHEDVYHGLLNERERVKEITGDIQIAAVLDRSIIAVADVLMRCAKRREELGEDGLITND
;
A
#
# COMPACT_ATOMS: atom_id res chain seq x y z
N MET A 1 -8.90 25.63 28.24
CA MET A 1 -8.91 25.38 26.78
C MET A 1 -8.05 24.15 26.57
N GLY A 2 -8.68 22.98 26.64
CA GLY A 2 -8.03 21.71 26.95
C GLY A 2 -7.59 20.94 25.70
N TYR A 3 -6.37 20.41 25.77
CA TYR A 3 -5.84 19.22 25.10
C TYR A 3 -6.49 18.86 23.74
N LEU A 4 -6.05 19.54 22.68
CA LEU A 4 -6.04 18.94 21.34
C LEU A 4 -5.08 17.74 21.40
N PHE A 5 -5.58 16.56 21.07
CA PHE A 5 -4.84 15.30 21.01
C PHE A 5 -3.53 15.51 20.24
N ALA A 6 -2.39 15.30 20.90
CA ALA A 6 -1.11 15.23 20.21
C ALA A 6 -1.19 14.11 19.15
N PRO A 7 -0.93 14.38 17.85
CA PRO A 7 -0.98 13.35 16.83
C PRO A 7 0.08 12.28 17.13
N SER A 8 -0.36 11.04 17.41
CA SER A 8 0.55 10.01 17.91
C SER A 8 1.47 9.47 16.81
N LEU A 9 2.79 9.68 16.96
CA LEU A 9 3.84 8.98 16.20
C LEU A 9 3.91 7.47 16.54
N GLU A 10 3.15 7.05 17.56
CA GLU A 10 3.04 5.68 18.04
C GLU A 10 1.64 5.11 17.78
N GLY A 11 1.56 3.79 17.65
CA GLY A 11 0.29 3.07 17.46
C GLY A 11 -0.05 2.75 16.01
N PRO A 12 -1.30 2.32 15.74
CA PRO A 12 -1.75 1.94 14.40
C PRO A 12 -1.69 3.13 13.44
N LEU A 13 -1.57 2.82 12.15
CA LEU A 13 -1.75 3.78 11.08
C LEU A 13 -3.25 4.12 10.96
N THR A 14 -3.55 5.34 10.53
CA THR A 14 -4.90 5.65 10.04
C THR A 14 -5.14 4.93 8.72
N ASP A 15 -6.40 4.91 8.26
CA ASP A 15 -6.72 4.31 6.96
C ASP A 15 -6.10 5.11 5.81
N ASN A 16 -6.02 6.44 5.95
CA ASN A 16 -5.35 7.31 4.99
C ASN A 16 -3.84 7.06 4.95
N GLU A 17 -3.15 6.99 6.09
CA GLU A 17 -1.71 6.72 6.12
C GLU A 17 -1.37 5.34 5.53
N LEU A 18 -2.16 4.31 5.86
CA LEU A 18 -1.95 2.98 5.31
C LEU A 18 -2.15 2.96 3.80
N GLN A 19 -3.22 3.60 3.32
CA GLN A 19 -3.52 3.65 1.89
C GLN A 19 -2.49 4.49 1.13
N ALA A 20 -2.12 5.66 1.65
CA ALA A 20 -1.07 6.50 1.10
C ALA A 20 0.25 5.74 0.97
N PHE A 21 0.63 4.96 2.00
CA PHE A 21 1.81 4.09 1.95
C PHE A 21 1.70 3.03 0.85
N ASN A 22 0.62 2.24 0.83
CA ASN A 22 0.47 1.15 -0.13
C ASN A 22 0.43 1.64 -1.58
N GLU A 23 -0.28 2.73 -1.85
CA GLU A 23 -0.32 3.34 -3.18
C GLU A 23 1.06 3.92 -3.56
N ALA A 24 1.75 4.59 -2.64
CA ALA A 24 3.10 5.12 -2.89
C ALA A 24 4.10 4.02 -3.22
N VAL A 25 4.04 2.87 -2.52
CA VAL A 25 4.89 1.70 -2.81
C VAL A 25 4.69 1.23 -4.25
N VAL A 26 3.44 1.08 -4.71
CA VAL A 26 3.13 0.65 -6.08
C VAL A 26 3.62 1.69 -7.09
N ARG A 27 3.34 2.98 -6.86
CA ARG A 27 3.81 4.07 -7.74
C ARG A 27 5.33 4.16 -7.82
N ALA A 28 6.03 3.99 -6.70
CA ALA A 28 7.49 4.01 -6.68
C ALA A 28 8.06 2.87 -7.54
N TYR A 29 7.41 1.70 -7.53
CA TYR A 29 7.80 0.59 -8.39
C TYR A 29 7.51 0.88 -9.88
N GLU A 30 6.32 1.40 -10.21
CA GLU A 30 5.96 1.79 -11.58
C GLU A 30 6.92 2.84 -12.16
N LYS A 31 7.39 3.77 -11.32
CA LYS A 31 8.40 4.77 -11.67
C LYS A 31 9.84 4.25 -11.66
N SER A 32 10.04 2.95 -11.40
CA SER A 32 11.37 2.33 -11.26
C SER A 32 12.26 2.94 -10.17
N LEU A 33 11.67 3.58 -9.16
CA LEU A 33 12.38 4.14 -7.99
C LEU A 33 12.73 3.06 -6.96
N ILE A 34 11.96 1.97 -6.94
CA ILE A 34 12.24 0.80 -6.11
C ILE A 34 12.20 -0.48 -6.93
N THR A 35 12.91 -1.49 -6.43
CA THR A 35 12.96 -2.83 -7.03
C THR A 35 11.73 -3.67 -6.69
N ILE A 36 11.49 -4.75 -7.44
CA ILE A 36 10.46 -5.75 -7.12
C ILE A 36 10.66 -6.38 -5.73
N ALA A 37 11.92 -6.52 -5.28
CA ALA A 37 12.22 -6.99 -3.93
C ALA A 37 11.72 -6.01 -2.86
N GLN A 38 11.96 -4.71 -3.04
CA GLN A 38 11.50 -3.66 -2.12
C GLN A 38 9.97 -3.53 -2.10
N LEU A 39 9.33 -3.60 -3.28
CA LEU A 39 7.87 -3.68 -3.43
C LEU A 39 7.30 -4.86 -2.62
N ALA A 40 7.85 -6.06 -2.85
CA ALA A 40 7.41 -7.28 -2.17
C ALA A 40 7.63 -7.22 -0.65
N MET A 41 8.75 -6.67 -0.17
CA MET A 41 9.00 -6.47 1.27
C MET A 41 7.94 -5.56 1.91
N ALA A 42 7.64 -4.42 1.27
CA ALA A 42 6.67 -3.43 1.75
C ALA A 42 5.26 -4.00 1.81
N LEU A 43 4.77 -4.57 0.71
CA LEU A 43 3.42 -5.13 0.66
C LEU A 43 3.26 -6.36 1.57
N SER A 44 4.29 -7.20 1.69
CA SER A 44 4.27 -8.35 2.61
C SER A 44 4.01 -7.91 4.05
N VAL A 45 4.75 -6.92 4.55
CA VAL A 45 4.57 -6.47 5.93
C VAL A 45 3.25 -5.72 6.11
N SER A 46 2.89 -4.85 5.14
CA SER A 46 1.68 -4.04 5.20
C SER A 46 0.40 -4.89 5.21
N HIS A 47 0.31 -5.90 4.33
CA HIS A 47 -0.88 -6.73 4.19
C HIS A 47 -1.01 -7.76 5.32
N THR A 48 0.11 -8.31 5.78
CA THR A 48 0.08 -9.45 6.72
C THR A 48 0.24 -9.05 8.20
N GLY A 49 0.76 -7.86 8.49
CA GLY A 49 1.11 -7.44 9.86
C GLY A 49 2.22 -8.30 10.51
N ARG A 50 2.96 -9.07 9.70
CA ARG A 50 4.07 -9.92 10.16
C ARG A 50 5.30 -9.08 10.48
N ARG A 51 6.15 -9.61 11.36
CA ARG A 51 7.40 -8.94 11.74
C ARG A 51 8.40 -9.01 10.59
N SER A 52 9.27 -8.01 10.46
CA SER A 52 10.32 -8.00 9.44
C SER A 52 11.17 -9.27 9.46
N ILE A 53 11.50 -9.82 10.63
CA ILE A 53 12.26 -11.09 10.73
C ILE A 53 11.52 -12.29 10.14
N GLN A 54 10.18 -12.31 10.21
CA GLN A 54 9.40 -13.41 9.63
C GLN A 54 9.39 -13.30 8.10
N ILE A 55 9.30 -12.06 7.58
CA ILE A 55 9.31 -11.79 6.14
C ILE A 55 10.72 -12.01 5.55
N SER A 56 11.78 -11.59 6.26
CA SER A 56 13.15 -11.77 5.78
C SER A 56 13.55 -13.25 5.69
N GLN A 57 12.92 -14.10 6.50
CA GLN A 57 13.19 -15.54 6.54
C GLN A 57 12.37 -16.35 5.53
N LEU A 58 11.53 -15.72 4.69
CA LEU A 58 10.76 -16.42 3.66
C LEU A 58 11.66 -17.02 2.57
N ARG A 59 11.18 -18.11 1.95
CA ARG A 59 11.76 -18.80 0.80
C ARG A 59 10.74 -18.89 -0.32
N VAL A 60 11.19 -19.23 -1.52
CA VAL A 60 10.33 -19.46 -2.69
C VAL A 60 9.24 -20.50 -2.39
N VAL A 61 9.57 -21.60 -1.71
CA VAL A 61 8.62 -22.66 -1.31
C VAL A 61 7.47 -22.20 -0.43
N ASP A 62 7.59 -21.02 0.21
CA ASP A 62 6.55 -20.53 1.10
C ASP A 62 5.39 -19.85 0.36
N ILE A 63 5.53 -19.60 -0.95
CA ILE A 63 4.51 -18.96 -1.79
C ILE A 63 3.72 -20.06 -2.50
N LEU A 64 2.50 -20.28 -2.05
CA LEU A 64 1.68 -21.42 -2.48
C LEU A 64 0.44 -20.93 -3.25
N CYS A 65 0.07 -21.70 -4.27
CA CYS A 65 -1.18 -21.59 -5.00
C CYS A 65 -1.84 -22.98 -5.02
N GLY A 66 -3.13 -23.03 -4.72
CA GLY A 66 -3.95 -24.24 -4.80
C GLY A 66 -5.33 -23.94 -5.35
N GLU A 67 -6.18 -24.95 -5.43
CA GLU A 67 -7.58 -24.84 -5.84
C GLU A 67 -8.49 -25.42 -4.76
N ASN A 68 -9.60 -24.76 -4.48
CA ASN A 68 -10.61 -25.29 -3.56
C ASN A 68 -11.44 -26.40 -4.24
N GLU A 69 -12.38 -27.00 -3.49
CA GLU A 69 -13.25 -28.08 -4.02
C GLU A 69 -14.09 -27.67 -5.24
N LYS A 70 -14.23 -26.36 -5.50
CA LYS A 70 -14.96 -25.80 -6.64
C LYS A 70 -14.04 -25.41 -7.81
N GLY A 71 -12.73 -25.66 -7.71
CA GLY A 71 -11.74 -25.26 -8.71
C GLY A 71 -11.40 -23.76 -8.68
N GLU A 72 -11.80 -23.04 -7.63
CA GLU A 72 -11.42 -21.62 -7.48
C GLU A 72 -10.02 -21.54 -6.86
N PRO A 73 -9.12 -20.70 -7.42
CA PRO A 73 -7.76 -20.61 -6.93
C PRO A 73 -7.73 -19.94 -5.54
N PHE A 74 -6.87 -20.46 -4.65
CA PHE A 74 -6.56 -19.84 -3.37
C PHE A 74 -5.04 -19.74 -3.19
N TYR A 75 -4.61 -18.67 -2.51
CA TYR A 75 -3.21 -18.32 -2.36
C TYR A 75 -2.81 -18.30 -0.89
N VAL A 76 -1.65 -18.89 -0.56
CA VAL A 76 -1.19 -19.03 0.82
C VAL A 76 0.28 -18.62 0.95
N LEU A 77 0.60 -17.86 2.00
CA LEU A 77 1.96 -17.65 2.47
C LEU A 77 2.21 -18.57 3.65
N ASN A 78 3.22 -19.43 3.58
CA ASN A 78 3.64 -20.20 4.74
C ASN A 78 4.71 -19.43 5.53
N VAL A 79 4.29 -18.68 6.54
CA VAL A 79 5.18 -17.73 7.23
C VAL A 79 5.96 -18.44 8.34
N PRO A 80 7.30 -18.36 8.39
CA PRO A 80 8.07 -18.89 9.51
C PRO A 80 7.74 -18.13 10.81
N ARG A 81 7.57 -18.89 11.89
CA ARG A 81 7.35 -18.33 13.23
C ARG A 81 8.68 -17.83 13.77
N ALA A 82 8.65 -16.70 14.47
CA ALA A 82 9.84 -16.09 15.07
C ALA A 82 9.61 -15.76 16.54
N LYS A 83 10.70 -15.58 17.31
CA LYS A 83 10.69 -15.22 18.74
C LYS A 83 9.92 -16.19 19.64
N GLN A 84 9.82 -17.46 19.24
CA GLN A 84 9.33 -18.51 20.12
C GLN A 84 10.48 -18.98 21.02
N ARG A 85 10.21 -19.27 22.29
CA ARG A 85 11.22 -19.84 23.20
C ARG A 85 11.71 -21.17 22.62
N ASN A 86 13.03 -21.37 22.60
CA ASN A 86 13.70 -22.60 22.13
C ASN A 86 13.33 -23.03 20.70
N SER A 87 13.10 -22.09 19.78
CA SER A 87 12.82 -22.43 18.37
C SER A 87 14.03 -22.18 17.48
N PHE A 88 14.29 -23.11 16.58
CA PHE A 88 15.33 -23.02 15.57
C PHE A 88 14.83 -22.31 14.30
N PHE A 89 15.78 -21.89 13.47
CA PHE A 89 15.52 -21.25 12.19
C PHE A 89 14.55 -22.09 11.34
N ARG A 90 13.43 -21.49 10.93
CA ARG A 90 12.42 -22.11 10.05
C ARG A 90 11.93 -23.48 10.54
N GLU A 91 11.82 -23.68 11.85
CA GLU A 91 11.33 -24.95 12.43
C GLU A 91 9.80 -25.05 12.40
N ARG A 92 9.10 -23.92 12.55
CA ARG A 92 7.64 -23.85 12.63
C ARG A 92 7.11 -22.79 11.70
N PHE A 93 5.95 -23.06 11.13
CA PHE A 93 5.31 -22.17 10.17
C PHE A 93 3.84 -21.93 10.53
N LYS A 94 3.29 -20.88 9.93
CA LYS A 94 1.87 -20.57 10.00
C LYS A 94 1.36 -20.14 8.62
N PRO A 95 0.32 -20.82 8.09
CA PRO A 95 -0.28 -20.41 6.84
C PRO A 95 -1.00 -19.08 7.01
N TYR A 96 -0.95 -18.26 5.98
CA TYR A 96 -1.69 -17.01 5.86
C TYR A 96 -2.33 -16.96 4.48
N ALA A 97 -3.67 -16.92 4.44
CA ALA A 97 -4.39 -16.73 3.18
C ALA A 97 -4.12 -15.32 2.66
N MET A 98 -3.67 -15.21 1.41
CA MET A 98 -3.35 -13.93 0.77
C MET A 98 -4.24 -13.65 -0.44
N THR A 99 -4.28 -12.39 -0.85
CA THR A 99 -4.98 -11.97 -2.07
C THR A 99 -4.17 -12.34 -3.32
N LEU A 100 -4.83 -12.38 -4.48
CA LEU A 100 -4.17 -12.63 -5.77
C LEU A 100 -3.07 -11.59 -6.04
N GLU A 101 -3.32 -10.33 -5.70
CA GLU A 101 -2.38 -9.23 -5.95
C GLU A 101 -1.08 -9.42 -5.17
N LEU A 102 -1.18 -9.74 -3.87
CA LEU A 102 0.01 -9.99 -3.06
C LEU A 102 0.75 -11.25 -3.55
N TRP A 103 0.00 -12.30 -3.92
CA TRP A 103 0.57 -13.52 -4.49
C TRP A 103 1.34 -13.25 -5.79
N ALA A 104 0.78 -12.45 -6.69
CA ALA A 104 1.40 -12.09 -7.96
C ALA A 104 2.72 -11.34 -7.74
N VAL A 105 2.74 -10.36 -6.83
CA VAL A 105 3.96 -9.63 -6.45
C VAL A 105 5.01 -10.55 -5.87
N LEU A 106 4.64 -11.43 -4.93
CA LEU A 106 5.58 -12.35 -4.30
C LEU A 106 6.10 -13.41 -5.28
N SER A 107 5.25 -13.89 -6.18
CA SER A 107 5.64 -14.83 -7.23
C SER A 107 6.59 -14.18 -8.25
N ALA A 108 6.37 -12.91 -8.60
CA ALA A 108 7.30 -12.15 -9.42
C ALA A 108 8.66 -11.98 -8.72
N GLN A 109 8.66 -11.66 -7.42
CA GLN A 109 9.89 -11.59 -6.64
C GLN A 109 10.58 -12.95 -6.49
N ALA A 110 9.84 -14.05 -6.36
CA ALA A 110 10.41 -15.40 -6.32
C ALA A 110 11.18 -15.72 -7.61
N LYS A 111 10.57 -15.43 -8.77
CA LYS A 111 11.24 -15.58 -10.08
C LYS A 111 12.50 -14.71 -10.17
N ASN A 112 12.42 -13.46 -9.71
CA ASN A 112 13.56 -12.56 -9.68
C ASN A 112 14.69 -13.07 -8.75
N ALA A 113 14.36 -13.56 -7.55
CA ALA A 113 15.33 -14.12 -6.62
C ALA A 113 16.04 -15.36 -7.19
N VAL A 114 15.29 -16.27 -7.82
CA VAL A 114 15.87 -17.44 -8.52
C VAL A 114 16.83 -16.98 -9.61
N ALA A 115 16.40 -16.05 -10.48
CA ALA A 115 17.23 -15.54 -11.56
C ALA A 115 18.52 -14.87 -11.07
N LEU A 116 18.45 -14.08 -9.99
CA LEU A 116 19.63 -13.44 -9.38
C LEU A 116 20.64 -14.48 -8.87
N VAL A 117 20.15 -15.55 -8.23
CA VAL A 117 21.00 -16.62 -7.71
C VAL A 117 21.61 -17.44 -8.84
N GLU A 118 20.83 -17.90 -9.81
CA GLU A 118 21.31 -18.68 -10.96
C GLU A 118 22.34 -17.89 -11.78
N ASN A 119 22.07 -16.62 -12.06
CA ASN A 119 23.01 -15.74 -12.75
C ASN A 119 24.33 -15.58 -11.98
N ARG A 120 24.26 -15.47 -10.65
CA ARG A 120 25.46 -15.30 -9.82
C ARG A 120 26.30 -16.57 -9.75
N LEU A 121 25.66 -17.74 -9.70
CA LEU A 121 26.33 -19.04 -9.68
C LEU A 121 26.78 -19.49 -11.08
N GLY A 122 26.21 -18.91 -12.14
CA GLY A 122 26.45 -19.31 -13.52
C GLY A 122 25.91 -20.69 -13.87
N ILE A 123 24.91 -21.17 -13.12
CA ILE A 123 24.29 -22.48 -13.32
C ILE A 123 22.78 -22.40 -13.21
N GLU A 124 22.10 -23.30 -13.90
CA GLU A 124 20.69 -23.56 -13.69
C GLU A 124 20.52 -24.52 -12.50
N LEU A 125 19.68 -24.13 -11.54
CA LEU A 125 19.43 -24.91 -10.33
C LEU A 125 18.28 -25.91 -10.56
N GLN A 126 18.35 -27.04 -9.87
CA GLN A 126 17.21 -27.97 -9.84
C GLN A 126 16.03 -27.34 -9.11
N GLU A 127 14.82 -27.76 -9.46
CA GLU A 127 13.60 -27.20 -8.86
C GLU A 127 13.60 -27.31 -7.32
N ALA A 128 14.08 -28.43 -6.77
CA ALA A 128 14.22 -28.60 -5.34
C ALA A 128 15.13 -27.53 -4.69
N ASP A 129 16.23 -27.16 -5.35
CA ASP A 129 17.13 -26.10 -4.87
C ASP A 129 16.51 -24.71 -5.04
N ARG A 130 15.83 -24.45 -6.17
CA ARG A 130 15.11 -23.18 -6.43
C ARG A 130 14.07 -22.88 -5.36
N GLN A 131 13.32 -23.90 -4.94
CA GLN A 131 12.30 -23.79 -3.89
C GLN A 131 12.91 -23.41 -2.53
N GLN A 132 14.18 -23.74 -2.28
CA GLN A 132 14.87 -23.38 -1.04
C GLN A 132 15.53 -22.00 -1.05
N ILE A 133 15.53 -21.30 -2.19
CA ILE A 133 16.11 -19.96 -2.29
C ILE A 133 15.35 -18.99 -1.37
N PRO A 134 16.06 -18.17 -0.57
CA PRO A 134 15.44 -17.08 0.17
C PRO A 134 14.65 -16.19 -0.77
N LEU A 135 13.41 -15.84 -0.39
CA LEU A 135 12.60 -14.91 -1.18
C LEU A 135 13.29 -13.55 -1.32
N PHE A 136 14.08 -13.19 -0.32
CA PHE A 136 14.94 -12.02 -0.29
C PHE A 136 16.38 -12.45 0.00
N PRO A 137 17.16 -12.82 -1.02
CA PRO A 137 18.54 -13.26 -0.84
C PRO A 137 19.42 -12.07 -0.44
N ASP A 138 20.35 -12.32 0.48
CA ASP A 138 21.42 -11.39 0.80
C ASP A 138 22.45 -11.41 -0.34
N LEU A 139 22.43 -10.37 -1.17
CA LEU A 139 23.26 -10.29 -2.36
C LEU A 139 24.75 -10.11 -2.04
N ASP A 140 25.07 -9.52 -0.89
CA ASP A 140 26.46 -9.34 -0.47
C ASP A 140 27.05 -10.70 -0.05
N VAL A 141 26.30 -11.49 0.72
CA VAL A 141 26.72 -12.87 1.06
C VAL A 141 26.72 -13.76 -0.18
N LEU A 142 25.73 -13.64 -1.06
CA LEU A 142 25.69 -14.38 -2.32
C LEU A 142 26.90 -14.03 -3.20
N ALA A 143 27.37 -12.78 -3.14
CA ALA A 143 28.55 -12.33 -3.86
C ALA A 143 29.86 -12.99 -3.39
N THR A 144 29.93 -13.49 -2.15
CA THR A 144 31.13 -14.17 -1.65
C THR A 144 31.22 -15.64 -2.04
N ILE A 145 30.12 -16.25 -2.51
CA ILE A 145 30.06 -17.69 -2.82
C ILE A 145 30.91 -18.00 -4.05
N GLN A 146 31.76 -19.01 -3.93
CA GLN A 146 32.70 -19.42 -4.98
C GLN A 146 32.33 -20.74 -5.66
N SER A 147 31.44 -21.53 -5.05
CA SER A 147 31.04 -22.83 -5.61
C SER A 147 29.58 -23.20 -5.34
N PRO A 148 28.96 -24.04 -6.20
CA PRO A 148 27.63 -24.60 -5.93
C PRO A 148 27.58 -25.46 -4.65
N TYR A 149 28.70 -26.05 -4.24
CA TYR A 149 28.76 -26.80 -2.98
C TYR A 149 28.63 -25.89 -1.77
N GLU A 150 29.36 -24.78 -1.75
CA GLU A 150 29.27 -23.75 -0.71
C GLU A 150 27.86 -23.16 -0.65
N PHE A 151 27.26 -22.88 -1.81
CA PHE A 151 25.86 -22.44 -1.89
C PHE A 151 24.90 -23.40 -1.18
N ARG A 152 24.99 -24.72 -1.45
CA ARG A 152 24.14 -25.72 -0.80
C ARG A 152 24.38 -25.85 0.70
N GLN A 153 25.58 -25.55 1.19
CA GLN A 153 25.83 -25.50 2.64
C GLN A 153 25.17 -24.26 3.27
N LEU A 154 25.26 -23.11 2.61
CA LEU A 154 24.69 -21.86 3.11
C LEU A 154 23.16 -21.81 3.03
N ILE A 155 22.55 -22.40 1.99
CA ILE A 155 21.09 -22.47 1.84
C ILE A 155 20.40 -23.28 2.94
N ALA A 156 21.12 -24.21 3.58
CA ALA A 156 20.62 -24.95 4.75
C ALA A 156 20.57 -24.09 6.02
N THR A 157 21.18 -22.90 6.01
CA THR A 157 21.25 -21.97 7.14
C THR A 157 20.45 -20.69 6.87
N ASP A 158 20.48 -19.74 7.81
CA ASP A 158 19.89 -18.42 7.66
C ASP A 158 20.81 -17.42 6.92
N LYS A 159 22.07 -17.77 6.66
CA LYS A 159 23.11 -16.86 6.14
C LYS A 159 22.82 -16.21 4.79
N LEU A 160 22.00 -16.84 3.93
CA LEU A 160 21.62 -16.27 2.64
C LEU A 160 20.39 -15.35 2.71
N HIS A 161 19.77 -15.18 3.87
CA HIS A 161 18.60 -14.32 4.03
C HIS A 161 19.05 -12.92 4.43
N ILE A 162 18.41 -11.89 3.88
CA ILE A 162 18.64 -10.51 4.33
C ILE A 162 18.35 -10.36 5.82
N ALA A 163 19.06 -9.42 6.46
CA ALA A 163 18.73 -9.01 7.82
C ALA A 163 17.35 -8.29 7.87
N ALA A 164 16.61 -8.47 8.96
CA ALA A 164 15.32 -7.80 9.18
C ALA A 164 15.41 -6.25 9.15
N SER A 165 16.58 -5.69 9.43
CA SER A 165 16.86 -4.26 9.33
C SER A 165 16.80 -3.74 7.90
N VAL A 166 17.08 -4.57 6.88
CA VAL A 166 16.98 -4.19 5.47
C VAL A 166 15.54 -3.83 5.12
N ILE A 167 14.57 -4.63 5.57
CA ILE A 167 13.14 -4.34 5.38
C ILE A 167 12.74 -3.02 6.04
N THR A 168 13.29 -2.71 7.22
CA THR A 168 13.01 -1.44 7.91
C THR A 168 13.58 -0.27 7.12
N LYS A 169 14.82 -0.38 6.63
CA LYS A 169 15.44 0.63 5.75
C LYS A 169 14.64 0.84 4.46
N THR A 170 14.11 -0.24 3.87
CA THR A 170 13.24 -0.16 2.68
C THR A 170 12.01 0.71 2.92
N PHE A 171 11.38 0.63 4.10
CA PHE A 171 10.23 1.48 4.37
C PHE A 171 10.61 2.97 4.46
N HIS A 172 11.72 3.28 5.12
CA HIS A 172 12.21 4.66 5.21
C HIS A 172 12.56 5.21 3.84
N LEU A 173 13.26 4.43 3.02
CA LEU A 173 13.54 4.77 1.62
C LEU A 173 12.25 5.11 0.87
N ILE A 174 11.23 4.25 0.94
CA ILE A 174 9.96 4.46 0.22
C ILE A 174 9.25 5.74 0.71
N VAL A 175 9.23 5.97 2.03
CA VAL A 175 8.64 7.18 2.62
C VAL A 175 9.36 8.43 2.13
N GLU A 176 10.69 8.42 2.09
CA GLU A 176 11.51 9.55 1.66
C GLU A 176 11.40 9.80 0.16
N GLU A 177 11.59 8.77 -0.68
CA GLU A 177 11.53 8.86 -2.14
C GLU A 177 10.14 9.26 -2.67
N SER A 178 9.09 8.93 -1.91
CA SER A 178 7.70 9.25 -2.29
C SER A 178 7.09 10.42 -1.51
N ASP A 179 7.88 11.11 -0.66
CA ASP A 179 7.45 12.19 0.25
C ASP A 179 6.15 11.84 1.00
N ILE A 180 6.03 10.63 1.52
CA ILE A 180 4.78 10.16 2.15
C ILE A 180 4.59 10.89 3.47
N ARG A 181 3.56 11.72 3.58
CA ARG A 181 3.28 12.52 4.77
C ARG A 181 2.12 11.95 5.57
N SER A 182 2.20 12.10 6.89
CA SER A 182 1.08 11.81 7.77
C SER A 182 0.09 12.97 7.72
N GLU A 183 -1.19 12.71 7.45
CA GLU A 183 -2.23 13.74 7.56
C GLU A 183 -2.43 14.24 8.98
N ARG A 184 -1.93 13.51 9.98
CA ARG A 184 -2.03 13.88 11.40
C ARG A 184 -0.95 14.86 11.83
N THR A 185 0.25 14.77 11.26
CA THR A 185 1.41 15.61 11.68
C THR A 185 1.88 16.58 10.60
N GLY A 186 1.60 16.31 9.32
CA GLY A 186 2.19 17.03 8.18
C GLY A 186 3.65 16.64 7.87
N ASP A 187 4.30 15.90 8.78
CA ASP A 187 5.66 15.40 8.62
C ASP A 187 5.72 14.10 7.82
N LEU A 188 6.93 13.69 7.43
CA LEU A 188 7.17 12.38 6.83
C LEU A 188 6.62 11.26 7.73
N LEU A 189 5.96 10.29 7.10
CA LEU A 189 5.28 9.21 7.77
C LEU A 189 6.28 8.30 8.49
N ASN A 190 6.34 8.38 9.81
CA ASN A 190 7.17 7.48 10.60
C ASN A 190 6.60 6.06 10.57
N ILE A 191 7.27 5.11 9.92
CA ILE A 191 6.73 3.78 9.70
C ILE A 191 7.71 2.66 10.06
N ASN A 192 7.17 1.56 10.58
CA ASN A 192 7.91 0.33 10.84
C ASN A 192 6.95 -0.87 10.89
N ALA A 193 7.49 -2.09 10.88
CA ALA A 193 6.69 -3.31 10.92
C ALA A 193 5.78 -3.43 12.15
N ARG A 194 6.17 -2.81 13.28
CA ARG A 194 5.32 -2.78 14.47
C ARG A 194 4.06 -1.95 14.21
N ARG A 195 4.15 -0.79 13.54
CA ARG A 195 2.96 0.01 13.22
C ARG A 195 1.97 -0.74 12.34
N PHE A 196 2.43 -1.36 11.25
CA PHE A 196 1.56 -2.21 10.41
C PHE A 196 0.88 -3.32 11.21
N ARG A 197 1.63 -4.01 12.07
CA ARG A 197 1.08 -5.04 12.95
C ARG A 197 -0.03 -4.50 13.87
N TYR A 198 0.18 -3.32 14.46
CA TYR A 198 -0.85 -2.66 15.27
C TYR A 198 -2.06 -2.29 14.41
N THR A 199 -1.85 -1.78 13.19
CA THR A 199 -2.94 -1.48 12.24
C THR A 199 -3.76 -2.72 11.94
N THR A 200 -3.13 -3.85 11.58
CA THR A 200 -3.81 -5.13 11.32
C THR A 200 -4.61 -5.59 12.54
N GLY A 201 -4.01 -5.57 13.73
CA GLY A 201 -4.68 -5.98 14.96
C GLY A 201 -5.87 -5.09 15.33
N THR A 202 -5.69 -3.75 15.27
CA THR A 202 -6.74 -2.79 15.61
C THR A 202 -7.87 -2.81 14.59
N ARG A 203 -7.58 -3.01 13.29
CA ARG A 203 -8.62 -3.21 12.28
C ARG A 203 -9.42 -4.48 12.56
N ALA A 204 -8.77 -5.62 12.80
CA ALA A 204 -9.50 -6.84 13.17
C ALA A 204 -10.36 -6.65 14.43
N ALA A 205 -9.86 -5.92 15.43
CA ALA A 205 -10.64 -5.60 16.62
C ALA A 205 -11.87 -4.71 16.31
N ARG A 206 -11.74 -3.74 15.40
CA ARG A 206 -12.85 -2.89 14.93
C ARG A 206 -13.92 -3.69 14.17
N GLU A 207 -13.51 -4.71 13.42
CA GLU A 207 -14.41 -5.68 12.76
C GLU A 207 -15.09 -6.65 13.76
N GLY A 208 -14.88 -6.47 15.08
CA GLY A 208 -15.50 -7.27 16.12
C GLY A 208 -14.82 -8.61 16.38
N PHE A 209 -13.65 -8.88 15.80
CA PHE A 209 -12.90 -10.10 16.11
C PHE A 209 -12.39 -10.08 17.55
N GLY A 210 -12.64 -11.17 18.28
CA GLY A 210 -12.15 -11.33 19.66
C GLY A 210 -10.64 -11.50 19.76
N GLU A 211 -10.09 -11.32 20.96
CA GLU A 211 -8.64 -11.38 21.23
C GLU A 211 -7.97 -12.67 20.74
N LEU A 212 -8.65 -13.81 20.84
CA LEU A 212 -8.15 -15.10 20.35
C LEU A 212 -7.92 -15.10 18.83
N VAL A 213 -8.88 -14.56 18.07
CA VAL A 213 -8.78 -14.48 16.61
C VAL A 213 -7.69 -13.48 16.20
N ILE A 214 -7.58 -12.36 16.91
CA ILE A 214 -6.52 -11.37 16.66
C ILE A 214 -5.13 -11.95 16.98
N ALA A 215 -5.00 -12.67 18.10
CA ALA A 215 -3.77 -13.37 18.47
C ALA A 215 -3.38 -14.40 17.40
N GLU A 216 -4.36 -15.14 16.89
CA GLU A 216 -4.17 -16.11 15.80
C GLU A 216 -3.72 -15.42 14.52
N LEU A 217 -4.46 -14.39 14.07
CA LEU A 217 -4.16 -13.58 12.88
C LEU A 217 -2.73 -13.06 12.93
N LEU A 218 -2.30 -12.51 14.07
CA LEU A 218 -1.01 -11.87 14.23
C LEU A 218 0.12 -12.84 14.60
N ASP A 219 -0.14 -14.14 14.74
CA ASP A 219 0.88 -15.12 15.14
C ASP A 219 1.46 -14.81 16.54
N HIS A 220 0.56 -14.62 17.51
CA HIS A 220 0.90 -14.68 18.93
C HIS A 220 0.84 -16.12 19.43
N SER A 221 1.59 -16.40 20.51
CA SER A 221 1.54 -17.70 21.22
C SER A 221 0.43 -17.75 22.26
N ASP A 222 -0.03 -16.59 22.72
CA ASP A 222 -1.07 -16.40 23.74
C ASP A 222 -1.82 -15.07 23.48
N THR A 223 -2.85 -14.80 24.27
CA THR A 223 -3.66 -13.57 24.18
C THR A 223 -3.16 -12.44 25.07
N GLN A 224 -2.11 -12.64 25.88
CA GLN A 224 -1.68 -11.65 26.88
C GLN A 224 -1.31 -10.31 26.24
N ASN A 225 -0.87 -10.34 24.99
CA ASN A 225 -0.47 -9.18 24.21
C ASN A 225 -1.50 -8.80 23.13
N ALA A 226 -2.64 -9.49 23.02
CA ALA A 226 -3.66 -9.20 22.01
C ALA A 226 -4.59 -8.06 22.45
N GLY A 227 -4.85 -7.92 23.75
CA GLY A 227 -5.70 -6.86 24.30
C GLY A 227 -5.20 -5.43 24.02
N VAL A 228 -3.92 -5.23 23.67
CA VAL A 228 -3.40 -3.90 23.28
C VAL A 228 -4.01 -3.37 21.98
N TYR A 229 -4.53 -4.25 21.11
CA TYR A 229 -5.15 -3.85 19.85
C TYR A 229 -6.62 -3.48 20.01
N VAL A 230 -7.30 -4.09 20.99
CA VAL A 230 -8.71 -3.84 21.34
C VAL A 230 -8.86 -2.52 22.11
N LYS A 231 -7.95 -2.23 23.03
CA LYS A 231 -7.96 -0.98 23.82
C LYS A 231 -7.80 0.30 22.98
N ASN A 232 -7.35 0.16 21.74
CA ASN A 232 -7.15 1.24 20.79
C ASN A 232 -8.26 1.34 19.75
N ILE A 233 -9.42 0.70 19.95
CA ILE A 233 -10.62 0.96 19.14
C ILE A 233 -11.20 2.30 19.64
N PRO A 234 -11.07 3.41 18.89
CA PRO A 234 -11.80 4.60 19.25
C PRO A 234 -13.25 4.32 18.83
N GLU A 235 -14.12 4.03 19.80
CA GLU A 235 -15.56 3.86 19.56
C GLU A 235 -16.19 5.12 18.95
N HIS A 236 -15.49 6.26 18.97
CA HIS A 236 -15.97 7.53 18.43
C HIS A 236 -14.83 8.40 17.89
N VAL A 237 -14.24 8.05 16.74
CA VAL A 237 -13.68 9.12 15.88
C VAL A 237 -14.82 9.54 14.98
N LYS A 238 -15.44 10.68 15.29
CA LYS A 238 -16.18 11.48 14.30
C LYS A 238 -15.23 11.70 13.11
N LYS A 239 -15.25 10.80 12.14
CA LYS A 239 -14.35 10.86 10.98
C LYS A 239 -14.86 11.92 10.03
N LEU A 240 -13.98 12.89 9.77
CA LEU A 240 -14.12 14.07 8.92
C LEU A 240 -15.41 14.87 9.19
N ASP A 241 -15.35 15.86 10.08
CA ASP A 241 -16.20 17.05 9.87
C ASP A 241 -15.83 17.60 8.48
N GLU A 242 -16.79 17.85 7.60
CA GLU A 242 -16.57 18.34 6.22
C GLU A 242 -15.57 19.51 6.19
N ALA A 243 -15.64 20.41 7.18
CA ALA A 243 -14.75 21.55 7.34
C ALA A 243 -13.28 21.17 7.63
N VAL A 244 -13.03 20.08 8.36
CA VAL A 244 -11.67 19.57 8.67
C VAL A 244 -11.10 18.77 7.50
N GLY A 245 -11.98 18.07 6.76
CA GLY A 245 -11.63 17.28 5.58
C GLY A 245 -10.92 18.07 4.49
N LEU A 246 -11.46 19.25 4.14
CA LEU A 246 -10.88 20.16 3.16
C LEU A 246 -9.52 20.70 3.60
N GLN A 247 -9.35 21.05 4.88
CA GLN A 247 -8.07 21.59 5.38
C GLN A 247 -6.96 20.55 5.41
N LEU A 248 -7.29 19.27 5.58
CA LEU A 248 -6.33 18.17 5.65
C LEU A 248 -6.11 17.46 4.30
N ALA A 249 -6.95 17.73 3.29
CA ALA A 249 -6.89 17.06 1.99
C ALA A 249 -5.51 17.11 1.30
N PRO A 250 -4.78 18.25 1.31
CA PRO A 250 -3.43 18.31 0.71
C PRO A 250 -2.43 17.36 1.40
N TYR A 251 -2.57 17.15 2.71
CA TYR A 251 -1.67 16.30 3.50
C TYR A 251 -2.00 14.82 3.40
N ALA A 252 -3.25 14.48 3.06
CA ALA A 252 -3.63 13.10 2.79
C ALA A 252 -3.02 12.57 1.49
N GLN A 253 -2.50 13.44 0.61
CA GLN A 253 -1.85 13.08 -0.66
C GLN A 253 -2.71 12.09 -1.47
N ALA A 254 -4.01 12.37 -1.53
CA ALA A 254 -5.01 11.52 -2.17
C ALA A 254 -5.03 11.65 -3.68
N PHE A 255 -4.85 12.87 -4.17
CA PHE A 255 -4.64 13.12 -5.58
C PHE A 255 -3.14 13.25 -5.88
N VAL A 256 -2.68 12.40 -6.80
CA VAL A 256 -1.27 12.31 -7.24
C VAL A 256 -1.11 12.50 -8.74
N GLY A 257 -2.19 12.88 -9.42
CA GLY A 257 -2.19 13.25 -10.83
C GLY A 257 -1.68 14.68 -11.04
N VAL A 258 -1.82 15.16 -12.28
CA VAL A 258 -1.35 16.47 -12.70
C VAL A 258 -2.52 17.30 -13.21
N LEU A 259 -2.87 18.37 -12.49
CA LEU A 259 -3.88 19.33 -12.96
C LEU A 259 -3.41 20.00 -14.25
N VAL A 260 -4.29 20.06 -15.25
CA VAL A 260 -4.04 20.74 -16.53
C VAL A 260 -5.11 21.80 -16.79
N ASP A 261 -4.73 22.90 -17.43
CA ASP A 261 -5.65 24.02 -17.69
C ASP A 261 -6.76 23.62 -18.67
N SER A 262 -6.44 22.78 -19.66
CA SER A 262 -7.42 22.22 -20.60
C SER A 262 -6.97 20.91 -21.23
N GLU A 263 -7.87 20.23 -21.95
CA GLU A 263 -7.60 18.96 -22.61
C GLU A 263 -6.37 19.00 -23.54
N ARG A 264 -6.16 20.10 -24.27
CA ARG A 264 -5.03 20.24 -25.19
C ARG A 264 -3.67 20.25 -24.48
N ASP A 265 -3.66 20.61 -23.21
CA ASP A 265 -2.45 20.68 -22.37
C ASP A 265 -2.16 19.31 -21.72
N ALA A 266 -3.09 18.36 -21.82
CA ALA A 266 -2.92 17.02 -21.31
C ALA A 266 -2.05 16.15 -22.23
N ARG A 267 -1.20 15.32 -21.63
CA ARG A 267 -0.62 14.16 -22.31
C ARG A 267 -1.75 13.26 -22.82
N ARG A 268 -1.69 12.88 -24.10
CA ARG A 268 -2.77 12.19 -24.85
C ARG A 268 -4.05 13.02 -25.06
N GLY A 269 -4.05 14.33 -24.81
CA GLY A 269 -5.23 15.18 -25.01
C GLY A 269 -5.80 15.22 -26.43
N ASN A 270 -5.01 14.85 -27.43
CA ASN A 270 -5.43 14.71 -28.83
C ASN A 270 -6.11 13.37 -29.15
N ASP A 271 -6.12 12.42 -28.21
CA ASP A 271 -6.72 11.10 -28.36
C ASP A 271 -8.07 11.05 -27.61
N PRO A 272 -9.22 11.01 -28.30
CA PRO A 272 -10.53 11.00 -27.67
C PRO A 272 -10.76 9.80 -26.73
N THR A 273 -10.02 8.70 -26.91
CA THR A 273 -10.13 7.50 -26.05
C THR A 273 -9.48 7.69 -24.68
N SER A 274 -8.65 8.72 -24.52
CA SER A 274 -8.03 9.07 -23.24
C SER A 274 -8.95 9.89 -22.33
N ARG A 275 -10.09 10.38 -22.86
CA ARG A 275 -10.98 11.31 -22.17
C ARG A 275 -11.79 10.59 -21.09
N ILE A 276 -11.63 11.03 -19.84
CA ILE A 276 -12.37 10.53 -18.69
C ILE A 276 -13.64 11.36 -18.52
N ARG A 277 -14.78 10.68 -18.36
CA ARG A 277 -16.11 11.28 -18.31
C ARG A 277 -16.89 10.86 -17.07
N THR A 278 -17.81 11.70 -16.63
CA THR A 278 -18.84 11.36 -15.65
C THR A 278 -19.90 10.45 -16.27
N GLU A 279 -20.78 9.88 -15.45
CA GLU A 279 -21.95 9.13 -15.90
C GLU A 279 -22.88 9.97 -16.79
N MET A 280 -22.92 11.29 -16.59
CA MET A 280 -23.66 12.25 -17.43
C MET A 280 -22.93 12.62 -18.73
N GLY A 281 -21.79 12.00 -19.01
CA GLY A 281 -21.01 12.19 -20.25
C GLY A 281 -20.13 13.45 -20.27
N GLN A 282 -20.07 14.22 -19.18
CA GLN A 282 -19.23 15.42 -19.09
C GLN A 282 -17.76 15.03 -18.88
N GLY A 283 -16.83 15.69 -19.57
CA GLY A 283 -15.39 15.43 -19.42
C GLY A 283 -14.85 16.02 -18.12
N VAL A 284 -14.14 15.20 -17.34
CA VAL A 284 -13.49 15.60 -16.08
C VAL A 284 -11.98 15.63 -16.20
N GLY A 285 -11.40 14.97 -17.19
CA GLY A 285 -9.95 14.91 -17.35
C GLY A 285 -9.49 13.97 -18.44
N THR A 286 -8.20 13.73 -18.48
CA THR A 286 -7.51 12.89 -19.46
C THR A 286 -6.65 11.83 -18.76
N CYS A 287 -6.65 10.59 -19.25
CA CYS A 287 -5.71 9.55 -18.85
C CYS A 287 -4.42 9.65 -19.66
N GLY A 288 -3.29 9.87 -18.99
CA GLY A 288 -1.98 9.97 -19.64
C GLY A 288 -1.31 8.63 -19.97
N GLU A 289 -1.88 7.51 -19.51
CA GLU A 289 -1.34 6.16 -19.71
C GLU A 289 -1.74 5.59 -21.08
N HIS A 290 -0.87 4.84 -21.75
CA HIS A 290 -1.17 4.26 -23.08
C HIS A 290 -1.75 2.83 -22.98
N GLY A 291 -1.71 2.22 -21.79
CA GLY A 291 -2.28 0.90 -21.52
C GLY A 291 -3.79 0.88 -21.32
N PHE A 292 -4.34 -0.34 -21.27
CA PHE A 292 -5.75 -0.58 -20.92
C PHE A 292 -5.97 -0.47 -19.41
N CYS A 293 -7.03 0.24 -19.01
CA CYS A 293 -7.46 0.35 -17.62
C CYS A 293 -8.86 -0.27 -17.47
N GLY A 294 -9.02 -1.22 -16.55
CA GLY A 294 -10.31 -1.85 -16.24
C GLY A 294 -11.08 -1.19 -15.10
N ALA A 295 -10.65 -0.01 -14.63
CA ALA A 295 -11.27 0.66 -13.49
C ALA A 295 -12.61 1.30 -13.86
N ASN A 296 -13.53 1.39 -12.90
CA ASN A 296 -14.82 2.04 -13.07
C ASN A 296 -14.68 3.58 -13.02
N VAL A 297 -14.14 4.16 -14.08
CA VAL A 297 -13.89 5.61 -14.22
C VAL A 297 -15.20 6.41 -14.10
N PRO A 298 -15.19 7.63 -13.54
CA PRO A 298 -14.02 8.46 -13.25
C PRO A 298 -13.49 8.37 -11.81
N ILE A 299 -14.20 7.73 -10.88
CA ILE A 299 -13.89 7.83 -9.45
C ILE A 299 -12.46 7.33 -9.12
N PRO A 300 -12.01 6.15 -9.58
CA PRO A 300 -10.64 5.68 -9.34
C PRO A 300 -9.56 6.54 -10.01
N CYS A 301 -9.91 7.39 -10.98
CA CYS A 301 -8.93 8.25 -11.63
C CYS A 301 -8.38 9.31 -10.67
N TYR A 302 -9.17 9.78 -9.71
CA TYR A 302 -8.73 10.83 -8.77
C TYR A 302 -7.59 10.38 -7.85
N THR A 303 -7.38 9.08 -7.65
CA THR A 303 -6.21 8.56 -6.90
C THR A 303 -5.11 8.02 -7.81
N CYS A 304 -5.31 8.04 -9.13
CA CYS A 304 -4.39 7.52 -10.13
C CYS A 304 -3.33 8.58 -10.52
N MET A 305 -2.06 8.18 -10.57
CA MET A 305 -0.96 9.07 -10.97
C MET A 305 -0.97 9.47 -12.45
N HIS A 306 -1.72 8.74 -13.28
CA HIS A 306 -1.85 9.05 -14.71
C HIS A 306 -3.02 10.00 -15.02
N PHE A 307 -3.84 10.34 -14.03
CA PHE A 307 -4.99 11.21 -14.25
C PHE A 307 -4.58 12.68 -14.36
N GLN A 308 -5.11 13.33 -15.38
CA GLN A 308 -4.92 14.75 -15.64
C GLN A 308 -6.27 15.46 -15.59
N PRO A 309 -6.77 15.89 -14.41
CA PRO A 309 -8.02 16.61 -14.30
C PRO A 309 -7.94 17.94 -15.04
N TRP A 310 -9.05 18.38 -15.63
CA TRP A 310 -9.12 19.65 -16.34
C TRP A 310 -9.57 20.76 -15.39
N LEU A 311 -8.96 21.94 -15.44
CA LEU A 311 -9.28 23.07 -14.56
C LEU A 311 -10.78 23.41 -14.51
N ASN A 312 -11.46 23.31 -15.65
CA ASN A 312 -12.88 23.59 -15.82
C ASN A 312 -13.77 22.33 -15.83
N GLY A 313 -13.23 21.18 -15.39
CA GLY A 313 -14.00 19.94 -15.24
C GLY A 313 -15.03 20.05 -14.11
N PRO A 314 -16.16 19.31 -14.18
CA PRO A 314 -17.22 19.33 -13.15
C PRO A 314 -16.83 18.53 -11.90
N HIS A 315 -15.70 18.89 -11.29
CA HIS A 315 -15.17 18.21 -10.11
C HIS A 315 -16.06 18.38 -8.88
N GLU A 316 -16.78 19.51 -8.77
CA GLU A 316 -17.74 19.76 -7.68
C GLU A 316 -18.91 18.77 -7.74
N ASP A 317 -19.43 18.48 -8.95
CA ASP A 317 -20.49 17.49 -9.14
C ASP A 317 -20.02 16.08 -8.71
N VAL A 318 -18.78 15.72 -9.05
CA VAL A 318 -18.18 14.46 -8.63
C VAL A 318 -18.01 14.41 -7.11
N TYR A 319 -17.57 15.50 -6.49
CA TYR A 319 -17.39 15.60 -5.04
C TYR A 319 -18.72 15.42 -4.30
N HIS A 320 -19.74 16.18 -4.69
CA HIS A 320 -21.09 16.06 -4.10
C HIS A 320 -21.71 14.69 -4.35
N GLY A 321 -21.49 14.11 -5.54
CA GLY A 321 -21.92 12.75 -5.85
C GLY A 321 -21.33 11.72 -4.87
N LEU A 322 -20.03 11.82 -4.57
CA LEU A 322 -19.36 10.93 -3.62
C LEU A 322 -19.83 11.12 -2.16
N LEU A 323 -20.08 12.36 -1.73
CA LEU A 323 -20.63 12.63 -0.39
C LEU A 323 -22.03 12.02 -0.22
N ASN A 324 -22.90 12.21 -1.22
CA ASN A 324 -24.24 11.64 -1.24
C ASN A 324 -24.19 10.11 -1.25
N GLU A 325 -23.30 9.54 -2.06
CA GLU A 325 -23.13 8.08 -2.13
C GLU A 325 -22.62 7.51 -0.81
N ARG A 326 -21.71 8.20 -0.14
CA ARG A 326 -21.21 7.81 1.19
C ARG A 326 -22.31 7.75 2.23
N GLU A 327 -23.15 8.79 2.33
CA GLU A 327 -24.26 8.77 3.27
C GLU A 327 -25.30 7.71 2.89
N ARG A 328 -25.59 7.53 1.59
CA ARG A 328 -26.47 6.47 1.11
C ARG A 328 -25.98 5.07 1.51
N VAL A 329 -24.70 4.78 1.29
CA VAL A 329 -24.10 3.48 1.66
C VAL A 329 -24.20 3.26 3.16
N LYS A 330 -23.88 4.28 3.96
CA LYS A 330 -24.00 4.22 5.43
C LYS A 330 -25.43 3.96 5.90
N GLU A 331 -26.42 4.61 5.28
CA GLU A 331 -27.84 4.39 5.60
C GLU A 331 -28.29 2.97 5.24
N ILE A 332 -27.86 2.44 4.09
CA ILE A 332 -28.24 1.10 3.62
C ILE A 332 -27.58 0.00 4.45
N THR A 333 -26.29 0.12 4.73
CA THR A 333 -25.53 -0.94 5.39
C THR A 333 -25.60 -0.86 6.91
N GLY A 334 -25.86 0.33 7.46
CA GLY A 334 -25.69 0.62 8.88
C GLY A 334 -24.22 0.59 9.34
N ASP A 335 -23.27 0.44 8.41
CA ASP A 335 -21.86 0.25 8.67
C ASP A 335 -21.03 1.38 8.06
N ILE A 336 -20.48 2.21 8.95
CA ILE A 336 -19.63 3.33 8.57
C ILE A 336 -18.31 2.90 7.93
N GLN A 337 -17.81 1.68 8.19
CA GLN A 337 -16.57 1.19 7.55
C GLN A 337 -16.79 0.92 6.06
N ILE A 338 -17.96 0.41 5.68
CA ILE A 338 -18.31 0.20 4.26
C ILE A 338 -18.41 1.55 3.55
N ALA A 339 -19.04 2.55 4.20
CA ALA A 339 -19.11 3.91 3.64
C ALA A 339 -17.73 4.58 3.54
N ALA A 340 -16.82 4.33 4.49
CA ALA A 340 -15.49 4.92 4.53
C ALA A 340 -14.58 4.51 3.35
N VAL A 341 -14.95 3.48 2.58
CA VAL A 341 -14.26 3.11 1.32
C VAL A 341 -14.20 4.30 0.34
N LEU A 342 -15.17 5.21 0.40
CA LEU A 342 -15.25 6.38 -0.47
C LEU A 342 -14.42 7.57 0.03
N ASP A 343 -14.00 7.57 1.31
CA ASP A 343 -13.32 8.69 1.95
C ASP A 343 -12.05 9.10 1.18
N ARG A 344 -11.27 8.12 0.72
CA ARG A 344 -10.05 8.37 -0.06
C ARG A 344 -10.34 9.15 -1.34
N SER A 345 -11.35 8.72 -2.09
CA SER A 345 -11.75 9.37 -3.34
C SER A 345 -12.32 10.75 -3.09
N ILE A 346 -13.12 10.93 -2.02
CA ILE A 346 -13.65 12.23 -1.60
C ILE A 346 -12.50 13.19 -1.31
N ILE A 347 -11.49 12.75 -0.56
CA ILE A 347 -10.31 13.57 -0.25
C ILE A 347 -9.51 13.89 -1.51
N ALA A 348 -9.38 12.94 -2.44
CA ALA A 348 -8.67 13.17 -3.71
C ALA A 348 -9.37 14.23 -4.58
N VAL A 349 -10.71 14.15 -4.70
CA VAL A 349 -11.49 15.15 -5.44
C VAL A 349 -11.42 16.51 -4.75
N ALA A 350 -11.46 16.55 -3.41
CA ALA A 350 -11.28 17.80 -2.66
C ALA A 350 -9.92 18.46 -2.93
N ASP A 351 -8.83 17.69 -2.97
CA ASP A 351 -7.49 18.20 -3.33
C ASP A 351 -7.49 18.75 -4.77
N VAL A 352 -8.12 18.06 -5.73
CA VAL A 352 -8.28 18.60 -7.10
C VAL A 352 -9.02 19.94 -7.09
N LEU A 353 -10.13 20.05 -6.35
CA LEU A 353 -10.89 21.31 -6.24
C LEU A 353 -10.04 22.45 -5.68
N MET A 354 -9.26 22.18 -4.63
CA MET A 354 -8.35 23.17 -4.04
C MET A 354 -7.26 23.61 -5.02
N ARG A 355 -6.67 22.66 -5.76
CA ARG A 355 -5.68 22.99 -6.82
C ARG A 355 -6.32 23.79 -7.95
N CYS A 356 -7.55 23.47 -8.35
CA CYS A 356 -8.29 24.26 -9.35
C CYS A 356 -8.60 25.67 -8.87
N ALA A 357 -8.97 25.86 -7.60
CA ALA A 357 -9.21 27.18 -7.03
C ALA A 357 -7.92 28.02 -7.05
N LYS A 358 -6.82 27.46 -6.53
CA LYS A 358 -5.51 28.11 -6.54
C LYS A 358 -5.04 28.46 -7.96
N ARG A 359 -5.16 27.54 -8.92
CA ARG A 359 -4.77 27.76 -10.31
C ARG A 359 -5.59 28.87 -10.99
N ARG A 360 -6.88 29.00 -10.63
CA ARG A 360 -7.74 30.09 -11.11
C ARG A 360 -7.33 31.45 -10.54
N GLU A 361 -6.87 31.50 -9.29
CA GLU A 361 -6.30 32.72 -8.70
C GLU A 361 -5.02 33.15 -9.44
N GLU A 362 -4.08 32.21 -9.67
CA GLU A 362 -2.83 32.47 -10.41
C GLU A 362 -3.09 33.03 -11.83
N LEU A 363 -4.02 32.44 -12.58
CA LEU A 363 -4.40 32.92 -13.91
C LEU A 363 -5.09 34.30 -13.89
N GLY A 364 -5.78 34.63 -12.79
CA GLY A 364 -6.39 35.94 -12.59
C GLY A 364 -5.37 37.03 -12.26
N GLU A 365 -4.31 36.70 -11.52
CA GLU A 365 -3.22 37.62 -11.17
C GLU A 365 -2.30 37.92 -12.38
N ASP A 366 -1.99 36.93 -13.20
CA ASP A 366 -1.19 37.10 -14.44
C ASP A 366 -1.87 38.01 -15.48
N GLY A 367 -3.22 38.07 -15.47
CA GLY A 367 -4.01 38.98 -16.29
C GLY A 367 -3.98 40.45 -15.82
N LEU A 368 -3.53 40.72 -14.60
CA LEU A 368 -3.39 42.07 -14.04
C LEU A 368 -1.97 42.63 -14.27
N ILE A 369 -0.95 41.79 -14.32
CA ILE A 369 0.46 42.19 -14.52
C ILE A 369 0.77 42.53 -16.00
N THR A 370 -0.05 42.05 -16.94
CA THR A 370 0.14 42.26 -18.39
C THR A 370 -0.51 43.53 -18.94
N ASN A 371 -1.08 44.39 -18.08
CA ASN A 371 -1.82 45.60 -18.45
C ASN A 371 -1.11 46.93 -18.06
N ASP A 372 0.20 46.92 -17.81
CA ASP A 372 1.01 48.14 -17.60
C ASP A 372 1.82 48.55 -18.85
#